data_AF-A0A5B6YUG9-F1
#
_entry.id   AF-A0A5B6YUG9-F1
#
_cell.length_a   1.000
_cell.length_b   1.000
_cell.length_c   1.000
_cell.angle_alpha   90.00
_cell.angle_beta   90.00
_cell.angle_gamma   90.00
#
_symmetry.space_group_name_H-M   'P 1'
#
loop_
_entity.id
_entity.type
_entity.pdbx_description
1 polymer ?
#
loop_
_entity_poly.entity_id
_entity_poly.type
_entity_poly.pdbx_seq_one_letter_code
_entity_poly.pdbx_strand_id
1 'polypeptide(L)'
;QGRIVFKLQEKLFNYMAVSDERQRIMPTAQDCKNGQVLDYPEAVLLTNPANPALQGEVDDKYQYSCDNKDNLVHGWIGSSNPPVGFWMITPSDEFRTGGPVKQDLTSHVGPTTLSVSIPPAQPHDASLICKSPNFFVFNFPLFSSLQTHFLSRTI
;
A
#
# COMPACT_ATOMS: atom_id res chain seq x y z
N GLN A 1 -4.95 -5.51 17.67
CA GLN A 1 -4.87 -5.01 16.28
C GLN A 1 -4.21 -6.10 15.43
N GLY A 2 -4.83 -6.50 14.33
CA GLY A 2 -4.30 -7.44 13.35
C GLY A 2 -3.88 -6.68 12.10
N ARG A 3 -2.89 -7.21 11.37
CA ARG A 3 -2.44 -6.62 10.10
C ARG A 3 -2.31 -7.71 9.05
N ILE A 4 -2.83 -7.43 7.87
CA ILE A 4 -2.60 -8.24 6.67
C ILE A 4 -1.62 -7.48 5.80
N VAL A 5 -0.62 -8.19 5.28
CA VAL A 5 0.45 -7.61 4.46
C VAL A 5 0.53 -8.37 3.15
N PHE A 6 0.41 -7.63 2.05
CA PHE A 6 0.65 -8.14 0.70
C PHE A 6 2.03 -7.69 0.25
N LYS A 7 2.93 -8.64 0.03
CA LYS A 7 4.20 -8.38 -0.65
C LYS A 7 4.01 -8.72 -2.13
N LEU A 8 3.95 -7.69 -2.95
CA LEU A 8 3.83 -7.83 -4.40
C LEU A 8 5.23 -8.01 -5.02
N GLN A 9 5.26 -8.36 -6.31
CA GLN A 9 6.51 -8.57 -7.03
C GLN A 9 7.16 -7.23 -7.42
N GLU A 10 8.34 -6.95 -6.87
CA GLU A 10 9.14 -5.73 -7.10
C GLU A 10 9.31 -5.33 -8.58
N LYS A 11 9.52 -6.32 -9.46
CA LYS A 11 9.72 -6.05 -10.89
C LYS A 11 8.45 -5.68 -11.63
N LEU A 12 7.29 -6.02 -11.08
CA LEU A 12 6.00 -5.74 -11.70
C LEU A 12 5.43 -4.42 -11.20
N PHE A 13 5.50 -4.16 -9.89
CA PHE A 13 4.87 -3.03 -9.22
C PHE A 13 5.89 -2.02 -8.71
N ASN A 14 5.83 -0.78 -9.21
CA ASN A 14 6.79 0.27 -8.91
C ASN A 14 6.14 1.64 -8.65
N TYR A 15 4.83 1.78 -8.89
CA TYR A 15 4.10 3.01 -8.64
C TYR A 15 3.07 2.77 -7.55
N MET A 16 3.08 3.61 -6.52
CA MET A 16 2.17 3.53 -5.38
C MET A 16 1.15 4.66 -5.46
N ALA A 17 -0.10 4.35 -5.10
CA ALA A 17 -1.18 5.33 -4.99
C ALA A 17 -1.94 5.11 -3.67
N VAL A 18 -1.97 6.13 -2.80
CA VAL A 18 -2.64 6.10 -1.49
C VAL A 18 -3.76 7.13 -1.38
N SER A 19 -3.65 8.25 -2.09
CA SER A 19 -4.74 9.22 -2.31
C SER A 19 -4.53 9.90 -3.67
N ASP A 20 -5.49 10.70 -4.12
CA ASP A 20 -5.34 11.52 -5.33
C ASP A 20 -4.09 12.43 -5.30
N GLU A 21 -3.71 12.94 -4.13
CA GLU A 21 -2.54 13.81 -3.95
C GLU A 21 -1.26 13.03 -3.60
N ARG A 22 -1.37 11.76 -3.21
CA ARG A 22 -0.25 10.94 -2.75
C ARG A 22 -0.09 9.71 -3.63
N GLN A 23 0.56 9.95 -4.75
CA GLN A 23 0.93 8.94 -5.72
C GLN A 23 2.36 9.20 -6.20
N ARG A 24 3.18 8.16 -6.28
CA ARG A 24 4.57 8.30 -6.74
C ARG A 24 5.16 6.98 -7.23
N ILE A 25 6.22 7.11 -8.01
CA ILE A 25 7.17 6.01 -8.17
C ILE A 25 7.85 5.78 -6.82
N MET A 26 7.84 4.54 -6.36
CA MET A 26 8.42 4.19 -5.07
C MET A 26 9.89 3.82 -5.21
N PRO A 27 10.76 4.31 -4.30
CA PRO A 27 12.12 3.81 -4.20
C PRO A 27 12.13 2.32 -3.86
N THR A 28 13.14 1.63 -4.35
CA THR A 28 13.35 0.23 -4.03
C THR A 28 13.95 0.09 -2.63
N ALA A 29 13.83 -1.12 -2.04
CA ALA A 29 14.50 -1.41 -0.78
C ALA A 29 16.03 -1.27 -0.90
N GLN A 30 16.60 -1.46 -2.09
CA GLN A 30 18.03 -1.27 -2.32
C GLN A 30 18.41 0.21 -2.35
N ASP A 31 17.56 1.07 -2.95
CA ASP A 31 17.78 2.52 -2.96
C ASP A 31 17.81 3.08 -1.53
N CYS A 32 16.89 2.61 -0.68
CA CYS A 32 16.85 3.01 0.73
C CYS A 32 18.05 2.46 1.52
N LYS A 33 18.49 1.23 1.26
CA LYS A 33 19.70 0.68 1.90
C LYS A 33 20.98 1.42 1.54
N ASN A 34 21.06 1.90 0.30
CA ASN A 34 22.20 2.67 -0.20
C ASN A 34 22.12 4.15 0.16
N GLY A 35 20.94 4.61 0.60
CA GLY A 35 20.71 5.99 1.01
C GLY A 35 21.37 6.33 2.35
N GLN A 36 21.32 7.61 2.68
CA GLN A 36 21.84 8.14 3.94
C GLN A 36 20.69 8.23 4.95
N VAL A 37 20.80 7.48 6.05
CA VAL A 37 19.88 7.61 7.18
C VAL A 37 20.01 9.02 7.78
N LEU A 38 18.88 9.68 8.03
CA LEU A 38 18.81 11.00 8.66
C LEU A 38 18.77 10.87 10.19
N ASP A 39 18.36 11.92 10.89
CA ASP A 39 18.24 11.92 12.35
C ASP A 39 17.27 10.86 12.88
N TYR A 40 16.31 10.45 12.04
CA TYR A 40 15.34 9.40 12.33
C TYR A 40 15.67 8.13 11.53
N PRO A 41 15.71 6.95 12.17
CA PRO A 41 16.09 5.70 11.50
C PRO A 41 15.10 5.25 10.41
N GLU A 42 13.87 5.74 10.45
CA GLU A 42 12.83 5.53 9.44
C GLU A 42 12.90 6.48 8.24
N ALA A 43 13.77 7.49 8.29
CA ALA A 43 13.91 8.51 7.26
C ALA A 43 15.26 8.38 6.56
N VAL A 44 15.23 8.24 5.23
CA VAL A 44 16.41 7.99 4.40
C VAL A 44 16.45 8.98 3.25
N LEU A 45 17.56 9.70 3.12
CA LEU A 45 17.88 10.52 1.95
C LEU A 45 18.42 9.63 0.82
N LEU A 46 17.75 9.68 -0.33
CA LEU A 46 18.13 8.91 -1.52
C LEU A 46 19.29 9.61 -2.26
N THR A 47 20.52 9.14 -2.03
CA THR A 47 21.74 9.76 -2.58
C THR A 47 22.11 9.24 -3.97
N ASN A 48 21.86 7.95 -4.24
CA ASN A 48 22.14 7.29 -5.52
C ASN A 48 21.09 6.22 -5.85
N PRO A 49 19.81 6.60 -6.06
CA PRO A 49 18.76 5.67 -6.41
C PRO A 49 18.87 5.17 -7.85
N ALA A 50 18.35 3.96 -8.11
CA ALA A 50 18.27 3.37 -9.45
C ALA A 50 17.43 4.22 -10.42
N ASN A 51 16.44 4.94 -9.92
CA ASN A 51 15.72 5.97 -10.66
C ASN A 51 16.29 7.36 -10.30
N PRO A 52 17.01 8.03 -11.23
CA PRO A 52 17.62 9.34 -10.96
C PRO A 52 16.62 10.43 -10.55
N ALA A 53 15.34 10.30 -10.93
CA ALA A 53 14.31 11.27 -10.54
C ALA A 53 14.07 11.31 -9.01
N LEU A 54 14.42 10.25 -8.29
CA LEU A 54 14.26 10.17 -6.83
C LEU A 54 15.49 10.72 -6.08
N GLN A 55 16.54 11.14 -6.78
CA GLN A 55 17.77 11.58 -6.14
C GLN A 55 17.55 12.88 -5.36
N GLY A 56 18.00 12.91 -4.11
CA GLY A 56 17.81 14.04 -3.20
C GLY A 56 16.46 14.05 -2.48
N GLU A 57 15.57 13.09 -2.76
CA GLU A 57 14.32 12.94 -2.02
C GLU A 57 14.56 12.20 -0.70
N VAL A 58 13.73 12.53 0.30
CA VAL A 58 13.68 11.81 1.58
C VAL A 58 12.52 10.83 1.54
N ASP A 59 12.83 9.54 1.62
CA ASP A 59 11.85 8.50 1.89
C ASP A 59 11.67 8.36 3.41
N ASP A 60 10.43 8.49 3.87
CA ASP A 60 10.09 8.30 5.29
C ASP A 60 8.87 7.38 5.39
N LYS A 61 8.98 6.39 6.28
CA LYS A 61 7.96 5.37 6.53
C LYS A 61 6.56 5.94 6.76
N TYR A 62 6.45 7.07 7.47
CA TYR A 62 5.18 7.65 7.88
C TYR A 62 4.50 8.46 6.77
N GLN A 63 5.20 8.78 5.66
CA GLN A 63 4.60 9.40 4.47
C GLN A 63 3.45 8.56 3.88
N TYR A 64 3.45 7.25 4.18
CA TYR A 64 2.48 6.27 3.70
C TYR A 64 1.39 5.93 4.74
N SER A 65 1.21 6.78 5.75
CA SER A 65 0.11 6.65 6.71
C SER A 65 -1.10 7.43 6.22
N CYS A 66 -2.29 6.92 6.46
CA CYS A 66 -3.54 7.64 6.17
C CYS A 66 -4.48 7.54 7.36
N ASP A 67 -5.28 8.58 7.59
CA ASP A 67 -6.37 8.55 8.55
C ASP A 67 -7.38 7.50 8.10
N ASN A 68 -7.93 6.72 9.05
CA ASN A 68 -8.85 5.64 8.72
C ASN A 68 -10.04 6.09 7.86
N LYS A 69 -10.62 7.25 8.15
CA LYS A 69 -11.74 7.83 7.39
C LYS A 69 -11.44 8.06 5.90
N ASP A 70 -10.18 8.29 5.56
CA ASP A 70 -9.73 8.59 4.20
C ASP A 70 -9.12 7.35 3.53
N ASN A 71 -8.82 6.30 4.31
CA ASN A 71 -8.19 5.07 3.85
C ASN A 71 -9.21 4.08 3.29
N LEU A 72 -9.85 4.47 2.19
CA LEU A 72 -10.89 3.70 1.47
C LEU A 72 -10.30 2.84 0.36
N VAL A 73 -9.40 3.40 -0.45
CA VAL A 73 -8.75 2.69 -1.56
C VAL A 73 -7.28 3.07 -1.62
N HIS A 74 -6.40 2.08 -1.70
CA HIS A 74 -4.98 2.31 -1.94
C HIS A 74 -4.36 1.11 -2.64
N GLY A 75 -3.23 1.30 -3.30
CA GLY A 75 -2.68 0.23 -4.11
C GLY A 75 -1.38 0.55 -4.80
N TRP A 76 -1.06 -0.36 -5.72
CA TRP A 76 0.15 -0.33 -6.52
C TRP A 76 -0.21 -0.53 -7.99
N ILE A 77 0.46 0.20 -8.86
CA ILE A 77 0.33 0.07 -10.31
C ILE A 77 1.63 -0.51 -10.84
N GLY A 78 1.48 -1.48 -11.72
CA GLY A 78 2.56 -2.16 -12.38
C GLY A 78 2.92 -1.52 -13.72
N SER A 79 4.21 -1.57 -14.04
CA SER A 79 4.77 -1.06 -15.29
C SER A 79 4.76 -2.09 -16.43
N SER A 80 4.04 -3.20 -16.27
CA SER A 80 3.86 -4.20 -17.33
C SER A 80 3.04 -3.64 -18.50
N ASN A 81 3.10 -4.30 -19.66
CA ASN A 81 2.20 -4.03 -20.77
C ASN A 81 1.38 -5.31 -21.09
N PRO A 82 0.06 -5.32 -20.83
CA PRO A 82 -0.75 -4.23 -20.30
C PRO A 82 -0.44 -3.91 -18.82
N PRO A 83 -0.68 -2.66 -18.36
CA PRO A 83 -0.47 -2.27 -16.97
C PRO A 83 -1.45 -3.01 -16.07
N VAL A 84 -0.99 -3.47 -14.91
CA VAL A 84 -1.81 -4.18 -13.92
C VAL A 84 -1.73 -3.44 -12.59
N GLY A 85 -2.86 -3.13 -11.99
CA GLY A 85 -2.95 -2.53 -10.66
C GLY A 85 -3.39 -3.56 -9.60
N PHE A 86 -2.85 -3.45 -8.40
CA PHE A 86 -3.30 -4.14 -7.20
C PHE A 86 -3.89 -3.12 -6.24
N TRP A 87 -5.15 -3.28 -5.87
CA TRP A 87 -5.89 -2.33 -5.03
C TRP A 87 -6.40 -3.03 -3.79
N MET A 88 -6.23 -2.38 -2.64
CA MET A 88 -6.96 -2.67 -1.42
C MET A 88 -8.15 -1.73 -1.34
N ILE A 89 -9.31 -2.27 -1.03
CA ILE A 89 -10.56 -1.52 -0.88
C ILE A 89 -11.13 -1.84 0.50
N THR A 90 -11.31 -0.80 1.30
CA THR A 90 -11.91 -0.82 2.63
C THR A 90 -13.21 -0.02 2.59
N PRO A 91 -14.37 -0.67 2.45
CA PRO A 91 -15.65 0.02 2.29
C PRO A 91 -16.25 0.54 3.60
N SER A 92 -15.67 0.19 4.76
CA SER A 92 -16.17 0.61 6.08
C SER A 92 -15.03 0.65 7.09
N ASP A 93 -15.15 1.51 8.11
CA ASP A 93 -14.21 1.60 9.23
C ASP A 93 -14.69 0.87 10.49
N GLU A 94 -15.87 0.24 10.47
CA GLU A 94 -16.49 -0.38 11.65
C GLU A 94 -15.61 -1.46 12.31
N PHE A 95 -14.73 -2.08 11.52
CA PHE A 95 -13.80 -3.11 11.96
C PHE A 95 -12.41 -2.57 12.32
N ARG A 96 -12.23 -1.25 12.34
CA ARG A 96 -10.99 -0.57 12.75
C ARG A 96 -11.16 -0.01 14.17
N THR A 97 -10.10 -0.07 14.97
CA THR A 97 -10.09 0.48 16.34
C THR A 97 -9.32 1.80 16.36
N GLY A 98 -9.83 2.79 17.10
CA GLY A 98 -9.12 4.06 17.35
C GLY A 98 -9.77 5.29 16.71
N GLY A 99 -10.91 5.11 16.05
CA GLY A 99 -11.70 6.20 15.48
C GLY A 99 -11.18 6.70 14.13
N PRO A 100 -11.88 7.69 13.54
CA PRO A 100 -11.66 8.13 12.16
C PRO A 100 -10.33 8.84 11.92
N VAL A 101 -9.77 9.51 12.94
CA VAL A 101 -8.52 10.31 12.85
C VAL A 101 -7.29 9.46 13.19
N LYS A 102 -7.46 8.18 13.53
CA LYS A 102 -6.31 7.31 13.75
C LYS A 102 -5.62 7.05 12.43
N GLN A 103 -4.31 7.26 12.42
CA GLN A 103 -3.44 6.96 11.31
C GLN A 103 -2.99 5.51 11.34
N ASP A 104 -3.19 4.82 10.22
CA ASP A 104 -2.68 3.48 9.99
C ASP A 104 -1.85 3.45 8.70
N LEU A 105 -0.81 2.63 8.67
CA LEU A 105 0.07 2.47 7.51
C LEU A 105 -0.67 1.74 6.38
N THR A 106 -0.63 2.31 5.18
CA THR A 106 -1.27 1.75 3.98
C THR A 106 -0.27 1.05 3.06
N SER A 107 0.94 1.60 2.96
CA SER A 107 2.02 1.09 2.13
C SER A 107 3.38 1.18 2.83
N HIS A 108 4.41 0.56 2.25
CA HIS A 108 5.79 0.62 2.73
C HIS A 108 6.75 0.67 1.52
N VAL A 109 8.05 0.90 1.78
CA VAL A 109 9.14 0.69 0.79
C VAL A 109 9.13 -0.73 0.24
N GLY A 110 9.35 -0.85 -1.07
CA GLY A 110 9.06 -2.04 -1.87
C GLY A 110 7.55 -2.22 -2.05
N PRO A 111 7.04 -2.93 -3.08
CA PRO A 111 5.61 -2.98 -3.36
C PRO A 111 4.86 -3.81 -2.32
N THR A 112 4.58 -3.17 -1.18
CA THR A 112 3.98 -3.75 0.00
C THR A 112 2.72 -2.96 0.33
N THR A 113 1.60 -3.65 0.38
CA THR A 113 0.31 -3.06 0.76
C THR A 113 -0.12 -3.63 2.11
N LEU A 114 -0.48 -2.75 3.05
CA LEU A 114 -0.90 -3.11 4.40
C LEU A 114 -2.37 -2.77 4.62
N SER A 115 -3.04 -3.69 5.32
CA SER A 115 -4.39 -3.47 5.84
C SER A 115 -4.39 -3.71 7.33
N VAL A 116 -5.00 -2.81 8.07
CA VAL A 116 -5.12 -2.91 9.52
C VAL A 116 -6.58 -3.16 9.87
N SER A 117 -6.82 -4.20 10.66
CA SER A 117 -8.16 -4.56 11.12
C SER A 117 -8.14 -5.09 12.55
N ILE A 118 -9.31 -5.16 13.19
CA ILE A 118 -9.47 -5.94 14.42
C ILE A 118 -9.31 -7.42 14.06
N PRO A 119 -8.41 -8.17 14.74
CA PRO A 119 -8.31 -9.59 14.50
C PRO A 119 -9.62 -10.25 14.94
N PRO A 120 -10.10 -11.27 14.22
CA PRO A 120 -11.36 -11.87 14.59
C PRO A 120 -11.34 -12.45 16.00
N ALA A 121 -12.49 -12.38 16.67
CA ALA A 121 -12.69 -12.95 18.00
C ALA A 121 -12.44 -14.47 18.06
N GLN A 122 -12.37 -15.14 16.91
CA GLN A 122 -12.08 -16.58 16.74
C GLN A 122 -11.15 -16.76 15.52
N PRO A 123 -10.22 -17.72 15.51
CA PRO A 123 -9.42 -18.03 14.33
C PRO A 123 -10.32 -18.69 13.27
N HIS A 124 -11.03 -17.90 12.48
CA HIS A 124 -11.58 -18.37 11.22
C HIS A 124 -10.53 -18.21 10.14
N ASP A 125 -10.47 -19.20 9.25
CA ASP A 125 -9.60 -19.19 8.10
C ASP A 125 -9.86 -17.92 7.27
N ALA A 126 -8.91 -16.99 7.27
CA ALA A 126 -8.93 -15.85 6.37
C ALA A 126 -8.74 -16.39 4.95
N SER A 127 -9.85 -16.59 4.24
CA SER A 127 -9.84 -17.10 2.88
C SER A 127 -9.88 -15.96 1.87
N LEU A 128 -9.03 -16.06 0.85
CA LEU A 128 -9.07 -15.23 -0.35
C LEU A 128 -10.08 -15.84 -1.32
N ILE A 129 -11.21 -15.17 -1.50
CA ILE A 129 -12.27 -15.59 -2.41
C ILE A 129 -12.08 -14.85 -3.73
N CYS A 130 -11.72 -15.58 -4.79
CA CYS A 130 -11.76 -15.05 -6.15
C CYS A 130 -13.22 -14.87 -6.57
N LYS A 131 -13.68 -13.63 -6.74
CA LYS A 131 -15.02 -13.30 -7.25
C LYS A 131 -15.02 -13.15 -8.77
N SER A 132 -13.90 -12.74 -9.33
CA SER A 132 -13.66 -12.65 -10.77
C SER A 132 -12.15 -12.75 -11.04
N PRO A 133 -11.69 -12.95 -12.29
CA PRO A 133 -10.27 -13.07 -12.62
C PRO A 133 -9.39 -11.93 -12.08
N ASN A 134 -10.02 -10.79 -11.83
CA ASN A 134 -9.41 -9.51 -11.46
C ASN A 134 -9.90 -8.98 -10.10
N PHE A 135 -10.74 -9.73 -9.38
CA PHE A 135 -11.33 -9.27 -8.13
C PHE A 135 -11.34 -10.38 -7.09
N PHE A 136 -10.65 -10.12 -6.00
CA PHE A 136 -10.55 -11.01 -4.85
C PHE A 136 -11.16 -10.34 -3.61
N VAL A 137 -11.69 -11.14 -2.72
CA VAL A 137 -12.35 -10.66 -1.50
C VAL A 137 -11.83 -11.49 -0.36
N PHE A 138 -11.36 -10.84 0.70
CA PHE A 138 -11.08 -11.57 1.93
C PHE A 138 -12.39 -11.85 2.64
N ASN A 139 -12.51 -12.98 3.33
CA ASN A 139 -13.69 -13.27 4.15
C ASN A 139 -13.70 -12.48 5.48
N PHE A 140 -13.39 -11.19 5.36
CA PHE A 140 -13.42 -10.08 6.31
C PHE A 140 -13.89 -8.86 5.50
N PRO A 141 -14.35 -7.74 6.07
CA PRO A 141 -14.76 -6.54 5.30
C PRO A 141 -13.62 -5.81 4.56
N LEU A 142 -12.69 -6.55 3.95
CA LEU A 142 -11.58 -6.10 3.14
C LEU A 142 -11.67 -6.75 1.75
N PHE A 143 -11.55 -5.94 0.72
CA PHE A 143 -11.64 -6.36 -0.67
C PHE A 143 -10.28 -6.06 -1.34
N SER A 144 -9.83 -6.92 -2.26
CA SER A 144 -8.62 -6.63 -3.05
C SER A 144 -8.82 -6.92 -4.54
N SER A 145 -8.41 -6.01 -5.42
CA SER A 145 -8.62 -6.17 -6.87
C SER A 145 -7.30 -6.15 -7.62
N LEU A 146 -7.17 -7.01 -8.62
CA LEU A 146 -6.09 -6.99 -9.60
C LEU A 146 -6.67 -6.56 -10.96
N GLN A 147 -6.45 -5.32 -11.41
CA GLN A 147 -7.16 -4.79 -12.60
C GLN A 147 -6.19 -4.29 -13.67
N THR A 148 -6.51 -4.51 -14.95
CA THR A 148 -5.71 -3.99 -16.10
C THR A 148 -6.05 -2.55 -16.49
N HIS A 149 -7.07 -1.96 -15.86
CA HIS A 149 -7.51 -0.58 -16.06
C HIS A 149 -7.50 0.15 -14.72
N PHE A 150 -7.02 1.40 -14.73
CA PHE A 150 -6.97 2.26 -13.53
C PHE A 150 -8.38 2.48 -12.97
N LEU A 151 -8.53 2.30 -11.65
CA LEU A 151 -9.76 2.64 -10.95
C LEU A 151 -9.80 4.16 -10.75
N SER A 152 -10.37 4.87 -11.73
CA SER A 152 -10.52 6.34 -11.71
C SER A 152 -11.66 6.85 -10.80
N ARG A 153 -12.45 5.96 -10.19
CA ARG A 153 -13.55 6.37 -9.31
C ARG A 153 -13.08 6.37 -7.86
N THR A 154 -12.46 7.49 -7.50
CA THR A 154 -12.20 7.97 -6.13
C THR A 154 -11.21 7.12 -5.34
N ILE A 155 -9.92 7.46 -5.45
CA ILE A 155 -8.86 7.08 -4.49
C ILE A 155 -8.80 8.19 -3.43
#